data_AF-A0A969ALR8-F1
#
_entry.id   AF-A0A969ALR8-F1
#
_cell.length_a   1.000
_cell.length_b   1.000
_cell.length_c   1.000
_cell.angle_alpha   90.00
_cell.angle_beta   90.00
_cell.angle_gamma   90.00
#
_symmetry.space_group_name_H-M   'P 1'
#
loop_
_entity.id
_entity.type
_entity.pdbx_description
1 polymer ?
#
loop_
_entity_poly.entity_id
_entity_poly.type
_entity_poly.pdbx_seq_one_letter_code
_entity_poly.pdbx_strand_id
1 'polypeptide(L)' 'MRHRKHAGKLAVSPSHRIAMQRNLVASLFEHGRITTTMAKAK' A
#
# COMPACT_ATOMS: atom_id res chain seq x y z
N MET A 1 7.12 -11.14 -18.70
CA MET A 1 5.64 -11.03 -18.74
C MET A 1 5.04 -11.21 -17.34
N ARG A 2 4.01 -10.42 -16.98
CA ARG A 2 3.25 -10.58 -15.72
C ARG A 2 1.82 -11.03 -16.03
N HIS A 3 1.62 -12.29 -16.41
CA HIS A 3 0.27 -12.81 -16.64
C HIS A 3 -0.46 -13.03 -15.30
N ARG A 4 -1.69 -12.50 -15.19
CA ARG A 4 -2.60 -12.67 -14.04
C ARG A 4 -2.04 -12.25 -12.67
N LYS A 5 -1.08 -11.30 -12.61
CA LYS A 5 -0.53 -10.80 -11.34
C LYS A 5 -1.19 -9.48 -10.93
N HIS A 6 -2.14 -9.56 -10.00
CA HIS A 6 -2.94 -8.42 -9.55
C HIS A 6 -2.21 -7.47 -8.57
N ALA A 7 -1.14 -7.90 -7.90
CA ALA A 7 -0.48 -7.09 -6.86
C ALA A 7 0.57 -6.10 -7.40
N GLY A 8 0.54 -4.86 -6.91
CA GLY A 8 1.59 -3.85 -7.15
C GLY A 8 2.83 -4.09 -6.29
N LYS A 9 4.02 -4.20 -6.90
CA LYS A 9 5.28 -4.38 -6.15
C LYS A 9 5.81 -3.11 -5.47
N LEU A 10 5.22 -1.94 -5.74
CA LEU A 10 5.56 -0.64 -5.12
C LEU A 10 7.07 -0.36 -4.95
N ALA A 11 7.92 -0.97 -5.78
CA ALA A 11 9.38 -1.00 -5.67
C ALA A 11 9.96 -1.33 -4.27
N VAL A 12 9.23 -2.08 -3.42
CA VAL A 12 9.67 -2.44 -2.05
C VAL A 12 9.61 -3.95 -1.78
N SER A 13 10.37 -4.39 -0.78
CA SER A 13 10.37 -5.78 -0.31
C SER A 13 8.98 -6.21 0.19
N PRO A 14 8.65 -7.52 0.16
CA PRO A 14 7.37 -8.01 0.68
C PRO A 14 7.10 -7.63 2.14
N SER A 15 8.11 -7.71 3.01
CA SER A 15 7.99 -7.36 4.44
C SER A 15 7.66 -5.89 4.63
N HIS A 16 8.37 -4.99 3.95
CA HIS A 16 8.11 -3.55 4.01
C HIS A 16 6.71 -3.24 3.45
N ARG A 17 6.29 -3.87 2.35
CA ARG A 17 4.94 -3.66 1.79
C ARG A 17 3.83 -3.94 2.80
N ILE A 18 3.94 -5.04 3.54
CA ILE A 18 2.96 -5.42 4.56
C ILE A 18 2.95 -4.38 5.69
N ALA A 19 4.13 -3.98 6.18
CA ALA A 19 4.23 -2.96 7.23
C ALA A 19 3.65 -1.62 6.78
N MET A 20 3.98 -1.16 5.56
CA MET A 20 3.49 0.09 4.99
C MET A 20 1.96 0.07 4.85
N GLN A 21 1.36 -1.02 4.35
CA GLN A 21 -0.09 -1.13 4.22
C GLN A 21 -0.79 -1.10 5.58
N ARG A 22 -0.25 -1.79 6.60
CA ARG A 22 -0.78 -1.75 7.97
C ARG A 22 -0.78 -0.34 8.54
N ASN A 23 0.31 0.40 8.35
CA ASN A 23 0.43 1.77 8.83
C ASN A 23 -0.53 2.71 8.09
N LEU A 24 -0.66 2.58 6.77
CA LEU A 24 -1.61 3.39 5.99
C LEU A 24 -3.06 3.17 6.43
N VAL A 25 -3.43 1.92 6.72
CA VAL A 25 -4.78 1.59 7.22
C VAL A 25 -4.99 2.16 8.63
N ALA A 26 -4.01 2.01 9.53
CA ALA A 26 -4.09 2.57 10.88
C ALA A 26 -4.27 4.10 10.85
N SER A 27 -3.42 4.82 10.09
CA SER A 27 -3.54 6.28 9.95
C SER A 27 -4.84 6.72 9.28
N LEU A 28 -5.39 5.92 8.36
CA LEU A 28 -6.70 6.20 7.77
C LEU A 28 -7.82 6.10 8.80
N PHE A 29 -7.80 5.09 9.67
CA PHE A 29 -8.78 4.98 10.74
C PHE A 29 -8.64 6.06 11.81
N GLU A 30 -7.41 6.45 12.15
CA GLU A 30 -7.14 7.47 13.17
C GLU A 30 -7.53 8.88 12.72
N HIS A 31 -7.23 9.24 11.47
CA HIS A 31 -7.41 10.60 10.98
C HIS A 31 -8.62 10.78 10.05
N GLY A 32 -9.28 9.69 9.65
CA GLY A 32 -10.42 9.68 8.73
C GLY A 32 -10.10 10.01 7.27
N ARG A 33 -8.95 10.67 7.01
CA ARG A 33 -8.44 10.97 5.66
C ARG A 33 -6.92 11.10 5.70
N ILE A 34 -6.25 10.49 4.73
CA ILE A 34 -4.79 10.60 4.56
C ILE A 34 -4.45 10.99 3.11
N THR A 35 -3.31 11.67 2.93
CA THR A 35 -2.75 11.97 1.61
C THR A 35 -1.61 10.99 1.31
N THR A 36 -1.71 10.27 0.20
CA THR A 36 -0.68 9.31 -0.24
C THR A 36 -0.63 9.24 -1.77
N THR A 37 0.36 8.53 -2.33
CA THR A 37 0.46 8.36 -3.79
C THR A 37 -0.67 7.47 -4.31
N MET A 38 -1.16 7.73 -5.53
CA MET A 38 -2.21 6.93 -6.16
C MET A 38 -1.92 5.43 -6.22
N ALA A 39 -0.65 5.03 -6.37
CA ALA A 39 -0.26 3.62 -6.39
C ALA A 39 -0.39 2.92 -5.01
N LYS A 40 -0.31 3.68 -3.91
CA LYS A 40 -0.47 3.16 -2.54
C LYS A 40 -1.93 3.17 -2.08
N ALA A 41 -2.76 4.02 -2.68
CA ALA A 41 -4.18 4.15 -2.37
C ALA A 41 -5.06 3.13 -3.13
N LYS A 42 -4.64 2.70 -4.33
CA LYS A 42 -5.29 1.65 -5.12
C LYS A 42 -4.92 0.26 -4.63
#